data_AF-A0AAU5I7F1-F1
#
_entry.id   AF-A0AAU5I7F1-F1
#
_cell.length_a   1.000
_cell.length_b   1.000
_cell.length_c   1.000
_cell.angle_alpha   90.00
_cell.angle_beta   90.00
_cell.angle_gamma   90.00
#
_symmetry.space_group_name_H-M   'P 1'
#
loop_
_entity.id
_entity.type
_entity.pdbx_description
1 polymer ?
#
loop_
_entity_poly.entity_id
_entity_poly.type
_entity_poly.pdbx_seq_one_letter_code
_entity_poly.pdbx_strand_id
1 'polypeptide(L)'
;MDHSLLVLGTGALATALGVLTLAPGVSQASSHREAPLIAGDPRADNTDVYAFTSPDKTDTVTLVANWIPFEEPNGGPNFYAFADDARYNIKIDNNGDGKADVTYTWRFRNLVRDSAGQFLYNTGPVTSLTDPDLNFRQVYDLVVTEGGRSRVVKSDVPVAPSRVGAASMPNYGALRASAVRGLPGGGSTFAGQADDPFFADLRVFDLLYGGNLSERGQDTLAGYNVNSVALQIPKKQLALRGNASRNPVVGIWSTTDRKGVQISDSRTRHDKWRQVSRLGNPLVNEVVVPLKYKDAFNTLNPDQDRTVKPVVAKVYDPILPKLIQKVYGVPAPAVPRNDLAEIFLTGICKVCGPIKADLNAHRLNKDANLRQIVPAEELRLNMAVAPTAQPQRYGVLAGDLAGFPNGRRLTDDVIDISLQAVEGAAQTGTLVPALADGDKVNANEVPFGTSFPYLALPHTKSVNSGPVGDQTRQSALRTSGVAGVGALGSLLLGIGGWRLRRRNSAV
;
A
#
# COMPACT_ATOMS: atom_id res chain seq x y z
N MET A 1 50.59 45.26 47.73
CA MET A 1 49.31 44.60 48.08
C MET A 1 48.37 45.06 47.00
N ASP A 2 48.24 44.29 45.92
CA ASP A 2 47.72 44.83 44.67
C ASP A 2 46.70 43.94 43.97
N HIS A 3 45.71 44.65 43.45
CA HIS A 3 44.51 44.22 42.78
C HIS A 3 44.80 43.38 41.53
N SER A 4 44.26 42.16 41.47
CA SER A 4 44.00 41.43 40.21
C SER A 4 43.00 40.30 40.48
N LEU A 5 41.73 40.65 40.53
CA LEU A 5 40.60 39.74 40.69
C LEU A 5 39.57 40.15 39.63
N LEU A 6 39.62 39.55 38.44
CA LEU A 6 38.55 39.43 37.43
C LEU A 6 39.14 38.96 36.09
N VAL A 7 38.38 38.14 35.34
CA VAL A 7 38.59 37.70 33.93
C VAL A 7 39.60 36.53 33.82
N LEU A 8 39.29 35.25 33.48
CA LEU A 8 38.21 34.59 32.74
C LEU A 8 37.95 33.19 33.32
N GLY A 9 36.75 32.98 33.87
CA GLY A 9 36.18 31.67 34.12
C GLY A 9 35.07 31.40 33.10
N THR A 10 35.42 31.12 31.85
CA THR A 10 34.52 30.58 30.82
C THR A 10 35.36 30.02 29.68
N GLY A 11 35.85 28.79 29.80
CA GLY A 11 36.76 28.26 28.78
C GLY A 11 37.13 26.79 28.93
N ALA A 12 36.18 25.92 29.27
CA ALA A 12 36.40 24.46 29.15
C ALA A 12 35.09 23.62 29.20
N LEU A 13 33.93 24.19 28.86
CA LEU A 13 32.65 23.44 28.88
C LEU A 13 31.71 23.81 27.73
N ALA A 14 32.27 24.24 26.59
CA ALA A 14 31.49 24.70 25.43
C ALA A 14 31.98 24.14 24.07
N THR A 15 32.71 23.02 24.05
CA THR A 15 33.26 22.43 22.81
C THR A 15 32.96 20.94 22.63
N ALA A 16 31.80 20.46 23.14
CA ALA A 16 31.31 19.11 22.87
C ALA A 16 29.81 19.05 22.48
N LEU A 17 29.17 20.18 22.16
CA LEU A 17 27.74 20.26 21.82
C LEU A 17 27.47 20.85 20.42
N GLY A 18 28.46 20.85 19.52
CA GLY A 18 28.42 21.63 18.28
C GLY A 18 28.43 20.89 16.95
N VAL A 19 28.39 19.54 16.91
CA VAL A 19 28.38 18.78 15.63
C VAL A 19 27.48 17.55 15.71
N LEU A 20 26.17 17.78 15.91
CA LEU A 20 25.15 16.74 15.77
C LEU A 20 23.87 17.25 15.10
N THR A 21 23.97 18.36 14.38
CA THR A 21 22.85 18.92 13.62
C THR A 21 23.25 19.00 12.16
N LEU A 22 22.36 18.51 11.29
CA LEU A 22 22.45 18.37 9.83
C LEU A 22 22.75 16.95 9.30
N ALA A 23 22.27 15.90 9.97
CA ALA A 23 21.81 14.74 9.20
C ALA A 23 20.49 15.14 8.51
N PRO A 24 20.32 14.94 7.19
CA PRO A 24 19.05 15.19 6.54
C PRO A 24 17.97 14.38 7.26
N GLY A 25 16.93 15.06 7.74
CA GLY A 25 15.77 14.38 8.28
C GLY A 25 15.20 13.51 7.17
N VAL A 26 15.24 12.19 7.38
CA VAL A 26 14.51 11.24 6.54
C VAL A 26 13.05 11.64 6.57
N SER A 27 12.61 12.25 5.48
CA SER A 27 11.22 12.52 5.20
C SER A 27 10.51 11.16 5.07
N GLN A 28 9.83 10.73 6.13
CA GLN A 28 8.91 9.61 6.10
C GLN A 28 7.52 10.16 5.82
N ALA A 29 7.27 10.42 4.55
CA ALA A 29 5.93 10.55 4.04
C ALA A 29 5.90 9.66 2.80
N SER A 30 5.21 8.54 2.92
CA SER A 30 4.76 7.72 1.81
C SER A 30 3.52 6.99 2.34
N SER A 31 2.60 6.60 1.46
CA SER A 31 1.54 5.63 1.81
C SER A 31 2.12 4.26 2.16
N HIS A 32 3.40 4.09 1.86
CA HIS A 32 4.22 2.93 2.08
C HIS A 32 5.20 3.25 3.20
N ARG A 33 4.92 2.83 4.44
CA ARG A 33 5.64 3.22 5.68
C ARG A 33 5.17 4.56 6.25
N GLU A 34 3.87 4.74 6.24
CA GLU A 34 3.11 5.93 6.57
C GLU A 34 3.15 6.32 8.05
N ALA A 35 3.41 5.34 8.94
CA ALA A 35 3.53 5.55 10.38
C ALA A 35 4.77 4.82 10.95
N PRO A 36 5.50 5.41 11.93
CA PRO A 36 6.75 4.84 12.44
C PRO A 36 6.67 3.39 12.91
N LEU A 37 5.55 2.97 13.51
CA LEU A 37 5.36 1.60 13.99
C LEU A 37 5.16 0.60 12.85
N ILE A 38 4.46 0.98 11.78
CA ILE A 38 4.19 0.12 10.63
C ILE A 38 5.38 0.05 9.68
N ALA A 39 6.17 1.12 9.59
CA ALA A 39 7.45 1.13 8.87
C ALA A 39 8.44 0.05 9.34
N GLY A 40 8.24 -0.52 10.54
CA GLY A 40 9.02 -1.63 11.12
C GLY A 40 8.39 -3.03 10.98
N ASP A 41 7.14 -3.14 10.51
CA ASP A 41 6.48 -4.41 10.16
C ASP A 41 5.87 -4.31 8.75
N PRO A 42 6.69 -4.43 7.67
CA PRO A 42 6.21 -4.29 6.30
C PRO A 42 5.05 -5.24 5.94
N ARG A 43 4.94 -6.39 6.61
CA ARG A 43 3.85 -7.35 6.39
C ARG A 43 2.50 -6.89 6.93
N ALA A 44 2.49 -5.88 7.80
CA ALA A 44 1.28 -5.23 8.29
C ALA A 44 1.01 -3.87 7.64
N ASP A 45 1.98 -3.36 6.87
CA ASP A 45 1.94 -2.10 6.14
C ASP A 45 1.00 -2.21 4.96
N ASN A 46 -0.12 -1.49 5.06
CA ASN A 46 -1.20 -1.45 4.09
C ASN A 46 -0.90 -0.27 3.17
N THR A 47 -0.71 -0.53 1.88
CA THR A 47 -0.23 0.50 0.98
C THR A 47 -1.36 1.25 0.31
N ASP A 48 -2.44 0.57 -0.08
CA ASP A 48 -3.60 1.19 -0.71
C ASP A 48 -4.89 0.34 -0.70
N VAL A 49 -6.03 1.01 -0.92
CA VAL A 49 -7.33 0.39 -1.19
C VAL A 49 -7.98 0.98 -2.45
N TYR A 50 -8.63 0.12 -3.23
CA TYR A 50 -9.32 0.43 -4.47
C TYR A 50 -10.72 -0.17 -4.45
N ALA A 51 -11.70 0.58 -4.94
CA ALA A 51 -13.09 0.16 -4.99
C ALA A 51 -13.78 0.77 -6.21
N PHE A 52 -14.26 -0.05 -7.12
CA PHE A 52 -14.92 0.41 -8.35
C PHE A 52 -15.96 -0.59 -8.86
N THR A 53 -16.99 -0.12 -9.54
CA THR A 53 -17.91 -1.02 -10.28
C THR A 53 -17.10 -1.81 -11.31
N SER A 54 -17.21 -3.13 -11.31
CA SER A 54 -16.41 -4.00 -12.18
C SER A 54 -16.77 -3.78 -13.66
N PRO A 55 -15.80 -3.42 -14.54
CA PRO A 55 -16.06 -3.15 -15.96
C PRO A 55 -16.53 -4.37 -16.76
N ASP A 56 -15.97 -5.55 -16.48
CA ASP A 56 -16.32 -6.83 -17.12
C ASP A 56 -17.61 -7.46 -16.57
N LYS A 57 -18.11 -6.97 -15.41
CA LYS A 57 -19.28 -7.51 -14.73
C LYS A 57 -19.99 -6.42 -13.91
N THR A 58 -20.82 -5.61 -14.57
CA THR A 58 -21.34 -4.36 -13.99
C THR A 58 -22.33 -4.53 -12.83
N ASP A 59 -22.80 -5.74 -12.53
CA ASP A 59 -23.60 -6.06 -11.33
C ASP A 59 -22.73 -6.35 -10.09
N THR A 60 -21.39 -6.30 -10.22
CA THR A 60 -20.42 -6.47 -9.14
C THR A 60 -19.59 -5.20 -8.88
N VAL A 61 -18.93 -5.19 -7.73
CA VAL A 61 -17.87 -4.25 -7.35
C VAL A 61 -16.58 -5.02 -7.21
N THR A 62 -15.49 -4.44 -7.70
CA THR A 62 -14.14 -4.92 -7.44
C THR A 62 -13.56 -4.14 -6.27
N LEU A 63 -13.09 -4.87 -5.26
CA LEU A 63 -12.36 -4.36 -4.10
C LEU A 63 -10.94 -4.91 -4.15
N VAL A 64 -9.93 -4.06 -4.04
CA VAL A 64 -8.52 -4.46 -3.98
C VAL A 64 -7.88 -3.75 -2.81
N ALA A 65 -7.01 -4.44 -2.09
CA ALA A 65 -6.15 -3.81 -1.10
C ALA A 65 -4.75 -4.43 -1.17
N ASN A 66 -3.73 -3.61 -0.91
CA ASN A 66 -2.33 -3.93 -1.09
C ASN A 66 -1.55 -3.81 0.21
N TRP A 67 -0.51 -4.63 0.36
CA TRP A 67 0.39 -4.67 1.51
C TRP A 67 1.81 -4.93 1.06
N ILE A 68 2.75 -4.71 2.00
CA ILE A 68 4.18 -4.92 1.80
C ILE A 68 4.69 -3.98 0.71
N PRO A 69 5.06 -2.75 1.09
CA PRO A 69 5.58 -1.81 0.12
C PRO A 69 6.97 -2.21 -0.39
N PHE A 70 7.32 -1.72 -1.58
CA PHE A 70 8.69 -1.78 -2.12
C PHE A 70 9.24 -3.21 -2.21
N GLU A 71 8.45 -4.17 -2.67
CA GLU A 71 8.93 -5.54 -2.85
C GLU A 71 9.91 -5.62 -4.04
N GLU A 72 11.20 -5.61 -3.73
CA GLU A 72 12.28 -5.80 -4.72
C GLU A 72 12.16 -7.16 -5.43
N PRO A 73 11.98 -7.21 -6.76
CA PRO A 73 11.67 -8.46 -7.45
C PRO A 73 12.70 -9.59 -7.29
N ASN A 74 13.97 -9.26 -7.07
CA ASN A 74 15.07 -10.22 -6.93
C ASN A 74 15.56 -10.41 -5.47
N GLY A 75 14.76 -10.03 -4.47
CA GLY A 75 15.10 -10.09 -3.04
C GLY A 75 15.19 -11.49 -2.38
N GLY A 76 15.48 -12.55 -3.15
CA GLY A 76 15.58 -13.93 -2.63
C GLY A 76 16.71 -14.14 -1.60
N PRO A 77 16.80 -15.32 -0.96
CA PRO A 77 16.09 -16.58 -1.29
C PRO A 77 14.70 -16.71 -0.66
N ASN A 78 14.32 -15.81 0.26
CA ASN A 78 12.97 -15.72 0.82
C ASN A 78 12.22 -14.59 0.13
N PHE A 79 11.02 -14.89 -0.37
CA PHE A 79 10.20 -13.93 -1.08
C PHE A 79 9.05 -13.41 -0.20
N TYR A 80 8.24 -12.52 -0.77
CA TYR A 80 7.26 -11.72 -0.05
C TYR A 80 5.97 -12.51 0.24
N ALA A 81 5.96 -13.22 1.36
CA ALA A 81 4.78 -13.92 1.86
C ALA A 81 3.88 -12.98 2.70
N PHE A 82 2.57 -13.14 2.58
CA PHE A 82 1.63 -12.58 3.57
C PHE A 82 1.96 -13.14 4.96
N ALA A 83 1.71 -12.38 6.02
CA ALA A 83 1.90 -12.89 7.38
C ALA A 83 0.80 -13.89 7.76
N ASP A 84 1.18 -15.00 8.39
CA ASP A 84 0.27 -16.04 8.90
C ASP A 84 -0.23 -15.75 10.33
N ASP A 85 0.25 -14.66 10.93
CA ASP A 85 -0.14 -14.12 12.23
C ASP A 85 -0.81 -12.73 12.14
N ALA A 86 -1.29 -12.34 10.96
CA ALA A 86 -2.11 -11.16 10.71
C ALA A 86 -3.53 -11.51 10.27
N ARG A 87 -4.42 -10.52 10.37
CA ARG A 87 -5.68 -10.48 9.63
C ARG A 87 -5.64 -9.30 8.67
N TYR A 88 -5.89 -9.60 7.41
CA TYR A 88 -6.01 -8.60 6.36
C TYR A 88 -7.49 -8.41 6.07
N ASN A 89 -7.98 -7.17 6.16
CA ASN A 89 -9.40 -6.89 6.10
C ASN A 89 -9.73 -5.88 5.01
N ILE A 90 -10.89 -6.06 4.37
CA ILE A 90 -11.62 -5.00 3.69
C ILE A 90 -12.98 -4.86 4.40
N LYS A 91 -13.27 -3.65 4.87
CA LYS A 91 -14.42 -3.29 5.69
C LYS A 91 -15.35 -2.38 4.90
N ILE A 92 -16.66 -2.58 5.10
CA ILE A 92 -17.72 -1.89 4.36
C ILE A 92 -18.73 -1.30 5.35
N ASP A 93 -18.94 0.00 5.28
CA ASP A 93 -20.06 0.71 5.90
C ASP A 93 -21.12 1.00 4.84
N ASN A 94 -22.33 0.45 5.00
CA ASN A 94 -23.44 0.68 4.08
C ASN A 94 -24.54 1.57 4.67
N ASN A 95 -24.40 2.02 5.91
CA ASN A 95 -25.41 2.80 6.62
C ASN A 95 -24.94 4.23 6.99
N GLY A 96 -23.63 4.49 6.96
CA GLY A 96 -22.99 5.79 7.16
C GLY A 96 -22.58 6.10 8.60
N ASP A 97 -22.70 5.16 9.55
CA ASP A 97 -22.34 5.36 10.95
C ASP A 97 -20.83 5.21 11.25
N GLY A 98 -20.00 5.03 10.21
CA GLY A 98 -18.55 4.91 10.30
C GLY A 98 -18.09 3.54 10.81
N LYS A 99 -19.00 2.55 10.89
CA LYS A 99 -18.70 1.20 11.38
C LYS A 99 -18.91 0.19 10.27
N ALA A 100 -18.11 -0.88 10.32
CA ALA A 100 -18.22 -1.94 9.34
C ALA A 100 -19.51 -2.74 9.57
N ASP A 101 -20.42 -2.71 8.60
CA ASP A 101 -21.57 -3.60 8.50
C ASP A 101 -21.15 -4.98 7.96
N VAL A 102 -20.17 -4.97 7.04
CA VAL A 102 -19.58 -6.16 6.42
C VAL A 102 -18.05 -6.07 6.51
N THR A 103 -17.39 -7.15 6.90
CA THR A 103 -15.93 -7.27 6.86
C THR A 103 -15.53 -8.56 6.18
N TYR A 104 -14.73 -8.46 5.12
CA TYR A 104 -14.03 -9.61 4.53
C TYR A 104 -12.62 -9.69 5.12
N THR A 105 -12.27 -10.85 5.68
CA THR A 105 -10.97 -11.09 6.33
C THR A 105 -10.26 -12.27 5.67
N TRP A 106 -9.01 -12.05 5.24
CA TRP A 106 -8.09 -13.09 4.81
C TRP A 106 -7.22 -13.54 5.98
N ARG A 107 -7.10 -14.86 6.13
CA ARG A 107 -6.26 -15.51 7.15
C ARG A 107 -5.33 -16.48 6.47
N PHE A 108 -4.06 -16.13 6.38
CA PHE A 108 -3.08 -16.91 5.64
C PHE A 108 -2.47 -18.02 6.50
N ARG A 109 -2.02 -19.09 5.82
CA ARG A 109 -1.25 -20.18 6.40
C ARG A 109 -0.11 -20.53 5.46
N ASN A 110 1.07 -20.73 6.04
CA ASN A 110 2.25 -21.18 5.33
C ASN A 110 2.26 -22.72 5.23
N LEU A 111 2.56 -23.22 4.04
CA LEU A 111 2.72 -24.64 3.76
C LEU A 111 4.13 -24.83 3.19
N VAL A 112 5.05 -25.29 4.03
CA VAL A 112 6.45 -25.54 3.65
C VAL A 112 6.64 -27.01 3.35
N ARG A 113 7.22 -27.31 2.20
CA ARG A 113 7.73 -28.62 1.83
C ARG A 113 9.24 -28.55 1.83
N ASP A 114 9.84 -29.11 2.87
CA ASP A 114 11.30 -29.21 3.02
C ASP A 114 11.74 -30.68 3.11
N SER A 115 11.22 -31.53 2.21
CA SER A 115 11.65 -32.93 2.14
C SER A 115 13.08 -33.10 1.65
N ALA A 116 13.65 -32.06 1.02
CA ALA A 116 15.00 -32.05 0.47
C ALA A 116 16.04 -31.36 1.37
N GLY A 117 15.64 -30.71 2.46
CA GLY A 117 16.54 -30.01 3.40
C GLY A 117 17.26 -28.82 2.76
N GLN A 118 16.54 -27.98 2.00
CA GLN A 118 17.14 -26.99 1.11
C GLN A 118 16.43 -25.61 1.16
N PHE A 119 17.17 -24.54 0.82
CA PHE A 119 16.77 -23.14 1.08
C PHE A 119 16.04 -22.42 -0.07
N LEU A 120 15.89 -23.05 -1.23
CA LEU A 120 15.28 -22.49 -2.43
C LEU A 120 13.75 -22.46 -2.32
N TYR A 121 13.16 -21.43 -2.91
CA TYR A 121 11.71 -21.30 -3.06
C TYR A 121 11.08 -22.44 -3.91
N ASN A 122 11.82 -22.93 -4.91
CA ASN A 122 11.44 -24.05 -5.75
C ASN A 122 12.67 -24.89 -6.21
N THR A 123 12.50 -26.19 -6.42
CA THR A 123 13.55 -27.14 -6.90
C THR A 123 13.64 -27.29 -8.41
N GLY A 124 12.61 -26.86 -9.13
CA GLY A 124 12.47 -27.03 -10.58
C GLY A 124 11.38 -26.11 -11.14
N PRO A 125 11.08 -26.19 -12.45
CA PRO A 125 10.05 -25.36 -13.07
C PRO A 125 8.66 -25.60 -12.45
N VAL A 126 8.05 -24.54 -11.93
CA VAL A 126 6.72 -24.54 -11.33
C VAL A 126 5.67 -24.25 -12.39
N THR A 127 4.82 -25.23 -12.65
CA THR A 127 3.78 -25.18 -13.68
C THR A 127 2.35 -25.17 -13.12
N SER A 128 2.19 -25.45 -11.82
CA SER A 128 0.90 -25.41 -11.11
C SER A 128 1.06 -24.97 -9.64
N LEU A 129 -0.04 -24.58 -8.98
CA LEU A 129 -0.01 -24.15 -7.57
C LEU A 129 0.27 -25.29 -6.58
N THR A 130 0.15 -26.54 -7.04
CA THR A 130 0.44 -27.75 -6.27
C THR A 130 1.67 -28.49 -6.77
N ASP A 131 2.43 -27.86 -7.67
CA ASP A 131 3.62 -28.44 -8.29
C ASP A 131 4.57 -28.98 -7.21
N PRO A 132 5.07 -30.21 -7.36
CA PRO A 132 5.96 -30.78 -6.36
C PRO A 132 7.26 -30.02 -6.19
N ASP A 133 7.67 -29.25 -7.20
CA ASP A 133 8.87 -28.42 -7.15
C ASP A 133 8.69 -27.11 -6.38
N LEU A 134 7.46 -26.73 -6.00
CA LEU A 134 7.18 -25.53 -5.23
C LEU A 134 7.28 -25.79 -3.72
N ASN A 135 8.39 -25.37 -3.10
CA ASN A 135 8.68 -25.66 -1.69
C ASN A 135 7.86 -24.79 -0.73
N PHE A 136 7.64 -23.52 -1.06
CA PHE A 136 6.85 -22.61 -0.25
C PHE A 136 5.51 -22.29 -0.92
N ARG A 137 4.41 -22.53 -0.19
CA ARG A 137 3.05 -22.22 -0.63
C ARG A 137 2.32 -21.50 0.49
N GLN A 138 1.37 -20.65 0.11
CA GLN A 138 0.39 -20.10 1.05
C GLN A 138 -1.02 -20.45 0.61
N VAL A 139 -1.87 -20.68 1.61
CA VAL A 139 -3.31 -20.74 1.44
C VAL A 139 -3.97 -19.74 2.37
N TYR A 140 -5.21 -19.35 2.10
CA TYR A 140 -6.00 -18.54 2.99
C TYR A 140 -7.42 -19.06 3.19
N ASP A 141 -7.98 -18.76 4.36
CA ASP A 141 -9.42 -18.75 4.54
C ASP A 141 -9.94 -17.32 4.31
N LEU A 142 -11.00 -17.20 3.52
CA LEU A 142 -11.79 -15.97 3.40
C LEU A 142 -12.97 -16.06 4.36
N VAL A 143 -13.01 -15.16 5.33
CA VAL A 143 -14.07 -15.06 6.33
C VAL A 143 -14.87 -13.79 6.08
N VAL A 144 -16.20 -13.86 6.16
CA VAL A 144 -17.05 -12.66 6.17
C VAL A 144 -17.67 -12.51 7.55
N THR A 145 -17.71 -11.28 8.05
CA THR A 145 -18.42 -10.90 9.28
C THR A 145 -19.52 -9.92 8.92
N GLU A 146 -20.77 -10.27 9.24
CA GLU A 146 -21.97 -9.47 8.95
C GLU A 146 -22.86 -9.45 10.20
N GLY A 147 -23.31 -8.28 10.65
CA GLY A 147 -24.14 -8.17 11.85
C GLY A 147 -23.52 -8.81 13.10
N GLY A 148 -22.19 -8.72 13.23
CA GLY A 148 -21.42 -9.32 14.33
C GLY A 148 -21.22 -10.84 14.26
N ARG A 149 -21.67 -11.51 13.19
CA ARG A 149 -21.51 -12.96 13.01
C ARG A 149 -20.49 -13.25 11.92
N SER A 150 -19.48 -14.05 12.23
CA SER A 150 -18.47 -14.48 11.26
C SER A 150 -18.82 -15.85 10.68
N ARG A 151 -18.62 -16.01 9.37
CA ARG A 151 -18.64 -17.31 8.68
C ARG A 151 -17.48 -17.42 7.70
N VAL A 152 -16.94 -18.62 7.55
CA VAL A 152 -15.96 -18.89 6.49
C VAL A 152 -16.70 -18.97 5.16
N VAL A 153 -16.33 -18.12 4.21
CA VAL A 153 -16.88 -18.09 2.84
C VAL A 153 -16.19 -19.14 1.98
N LYS A 154 -14.88 -19.29 2.15
CA LYS A 154 -14.05 -20.26 1.43
C LYS A 154 -12.80 -20.59 2.24
N SER A 155 -12.43 -21.86 2.29
CA SER A 155 -11.23 -22.34 3.00
C SER A 155 -10.15 -22.80 2.03
N ASP A 156 -8.91 -22.80 2.51
CA ASP A 156 -7.73 -23.36 1.82
C ASP A 156 -7.57 -22.87 0.38
N VAL A 157 -7.87 -21.59 0.15
CA VAL A 157 -7.74 -20.95 -1.15
C VAL A 157 -6.26 -20.71 -1.43
N PRO A 158 -5.70 -21.20 -2.56
CA PRO A 158 -4.28 -20.99 -2.82
C PRO A 158 -3.98 -19.52 -3.15
N VAL A 159 -2.85 -19.04 -2.64
CA VAL A 159 -2.24 -17.76 -3.02
C VAL A 159 -1.39 -17.99 -4.26
N ALA A 160 -1.40 -17.04 -5.20
CA ALA A 160 -0.43 -17.09 -6.30
C ALA A 160 0.99 -16.93 -5.73
N PRO A 161 1.93 -17.84 -6.02
CA PRO A 161 3.28 -17.77 -5.46
C PRO A 161 4.01 -16.51 -5.93
N SER A 162 4.95 -15.98 -5.14
CA SER A 162 5.82 -14.87 -5.57
C SER A 162 6.53 -15.21 -6.88
N ARG A 163 6.72 -14.22 -7.77
CA ARG A 163 7.31 -14.47 -9.08
C ARG A 163 8.83 -14.51 -9.02
N VAL A 164 9.40 -15.69 -8.78
CA VAL A 164 10.85 -15.88 -8.64
C VAL A 164 11.63 -15.53 -9.92
N GLY A 165 11.07 -15.83 -11.10
CA GLY A 165 11.72 -15.57 -12.38
C GLY A 165 11.33 -16.55 -13.47
N ALA A 166 11.72 -16.26 -14.72
CA ALA A 166 11.29 -17.03 -15.89
C ALA A 166 11.77 -18.50 -15.88
N ALA A 167 12.95 -18.79 -15.33
CA ALA A 167 13.44 -20.17 -15.21
C ALA A 167 12.60 -21.00 -14.25
N SER A 168 12.24 -20.41 -13.10
CA SER A 168 11.39 -21.06 -12.09
C SER A 168 9.92 -21.11 -12.51
N MET A 169 9.41 -20.09 -13.19
CA MET A 169 7.98 -19.92 -13.49
C MET A 169 7.79 -19.47 -14.95
N PRO A 170 8.00 -20.38 -15.92
CA PRO A 170 8.06 -20.03 -17.34
C PRO A 170 6.75 -19.45 -17.89
N ASN A 171 5.60 -19.84 -17.34
CA ASN A 171 4.30 -19.25 -17.65
C ASN A 171 3.61 -18.72 -16.38
N TYR A 172 4.20 -17.69 -15.77
CA TYR A 172 3.67 -17.11 -14.55
C TYR A 172 2.24 -16.55 -14.71
N GLY A 173 1.89 -16.03 -15.88
CA GLY A 173 0.53 -15.54 -16.14
C GLY A 173 -0.53 -16.62 -15.96
N ALA A 174 -0.33 -17.81 -16.55
CA ALA A 174 -1.23 -18.95 -16.36
C ALA A 174 -1.21 -19.45 -14.91
N LEU A 175 -0.03 -19.52 -14.28
CA LEU A 175 0.11 -19.93 -12.88
C LEU A 175 -0.69 -19.00 -11.95
N ARG A 176 -0.55 -17.68 -12.09
CA ARG A 176 -1.30 -16.67 -11.32
C ARG A 176 -2.79 -16.72 -11.60
N ALA A 177 -3.20 -16.82 -12.86
CA ALA A 177 -4.62 -16.95 -13.24
C ALA A 177 -5.26 -18.17 -12.57
N SER A 178 -4.51 -19.27 -12.42
CA SER A 178 -4.96 -20.46 -11.72
C SER A 178 -5.13 -20.26 -10.21
N ALA A 179 -4.83 -19.10 -9.61
CA ALA A 179 -5.11 -18.78 -8.20
C ALA A 179 -6.45 -18.05 -7.99
N VAL A 180 -7.08 -17.56 -9.07
CA VAL A 180 -8.41 -16.95 -8.99
C VAL A 180 -9.45 -18.02 -8.67
N ARG A 181 -10.30 -17.76 -7.67
CA ARG A 181 -11.36 -18.71 -7.27
C ARG A 181 -12.71 -18.05 -7.19
N GLY A 182 -13.73 -18.73 -7.73
CA GLY A 182 -15.12 -18.35 -7.55
C GLY A 182 -15.59 -18.48 -6.09
N LEU A 183 -16.52 -17.61 -5.71
CA LEU A 183 -17.11 -17.55 -4.37
C LEU A 183 -18.56 -18.06 -4.35
N PRO A 184 -18.99 -18.70 -3.24
CA PRO A 184 -20.42 -18.94 -3.00
C PRO A 184 -21.22 -17.64 -3.01
N GLY A 185 -22.39 -17.64 -3.66
CA GLY A 185 -23.21 -16.44 -3.81
C GLY A 185 -22.81 -15.53 -4.98
N GLY A 186 -21.80 -15.93 -5.77
CA GLY A 186 -21.31 -15.24 -6.94
C GLY A 186 -20.12 -14.33 -6.65
N GLY A 187 -19.29 -14.12 -7.67
CA GLY A 187 -18.06 -13.34 -7.55
C GLY A 187 -16.80 -14.21 -7.48
N SER A 188 -15.67 -13.54 -7.26
CA SER A 188 -14.33 -14.14 -7.29
C SER A 188 -13.42 -13.56 -6.21
N THR A 189 -12.43 -14.34 -5.79
CA THR A 189 -11.36 -13.93 -4.87
C THR A 189 -9.99 -14.24 -5.46
N PHE A 190 -9.00 -13.41 -5.13
CA PHE A 190 -7.60 -13.57 -5.49
C PHE A 190 -6.72 -13.07 -4.34
N ALA A 191 -5.56 -13.70 -4.17
CA ALA A 191 -4.48 -13.17 -3.34
C ALA A 191 -3.13 -13.54 -3.98
N GLY A 192 -2.18 -12.62 -3.95
CA GLY A 192 -0.81 -12.84 -4.41
C GLY A 192 -0.12 -11.56 -4.84
N GLN A 193 1.12 -11.71 -5.28
CA GLN A 193 1.96 -10.61 -5.71
C GLN A 193 1.43 -9.95 -7.00
N ALA A 194 1.56 -8.63 -7.07
CA ALA A 194 1.29 -7.81 -8.23
C ALA A 194 2.36 -6.73 -8.36
N ASP A 195 2.49 -6.19 -9.56
CA ASP A 195 3.09 -4.87 -9.76
C ASP A 195 2.29 -3.82 -8.96
N ASP A 196 2.97 -2.81 -8.42
CA ASP A 196 2.35 -1.82 -7.54
C ASP A 196 1.42 -0.89 -8.34
N PRO A 197 0.09 -0.94 -8.14
CA PRO A 197 -0.82 -0.09 -8.90
C PRO A 197 -0.83 1.37 -8.41
N PHE A 198 -0.10 1.70 -7.34
CA PHE A 198 0.11 3.09 -6.95
C PHE A 198 1.29 3.66 -7.72
N PHE A 199 1.01 4.46 -8.73
CA PHE A 199 2.02 5.21 -9.45
C PHE A 199 2.11 6.59 -8.82
N ALA A 200 3.33 6.95 -8.43
CA ALA A 200 3.61 8.27 -7.91
C ALA A 200 5.09 8.54 -8.07
N ASP A 201 5.40 9.79 -8.38
CA ASP A 201 6.65 10.30 -7.89
C ASP A 201 6.49 10.36 -6.34
N LEU A 202 7.47 9.90 -5.57
CA LEU A 202 7.53 10.09 -4.11
C LEU A 202 8.63 11.08 -3.70
N ARG A 203 9.42 11.63 -4.63
CA ARG A 203 10.30 12.76 -4.29
C ARG A 203 9.47 14.03 -3.94
N VAL A 204 8.13 13.94 -3.80
CA VAL A 204 7.22 15.07 -3.52
C VAL A 204 7.47 15.55 -2.12
N PHE A 205 8.17 14.74 -1.35
CA PHE A 205 8.62 15.10 -0.04
C PHE A 205 10.08 15.58 -0.05
N ASP A 206 10.74 15.48 -1.21
CA ASP A 206 12.00 16.15 -1.52
C ASP A 206 11.70 17.45 -2.26
N LEU A 207 11.58 18.49 -1.45
CA LEU A 207 10.77 19.69 -1.67
C LEU A 207 9.27 19.38 -1.55
N LEU A 208 8.42 20.05 -2.30
CA LEU A 208 7.42 19.40 -3.14
C LEU A 208 8.01 19.30 -4.57
N TYR A 209 8.98 18.41 -4.78
CA TYR A 209 9.77 18.31 -6.02
C TYR A 209 10.67 19.50 -6.44
N GLY A 210 11.84 19.60 -5.81
CA GLY A 210 13.00 20.45 -6.12
C GLY A 210 12.99 21.99 -5.96
N GLY A 211 11.85 22.69 -5.92
CA GLY A 211 11.74 24.14 -5.58
C GLY A 211 10.87 24.92 -6.56
N ASN A 212 10.80 24.31 -7.73
CA ASN A 212 10.40 24.86 -8.99
C ASN A 212 9.78 23.74 -9.85
N LEU A 213 9.46 22.59 -9.25
CA LEU A 213 8.84 21.43 -9.88
C LEU A 213 9.75 20.71 -10.91
N SER A 214 11.07 20.90 -10.85
CA SER A 214 12.04 20.32 -11.81
C SER A 214 12.29 18.83 -11.63
N GLU A 215 12.02 18.30 -10.44
CA GLU A 215 12.31 16.92 -10.05
C GLU A 215 11.07 16.03 -10.09
N ARG A 216 10.12 16.35 -10.97
CA ARG A 216 8.90 15.57 -11.22
C ARG A 216 9.07 14.57 -12.36
N GLY A 217 8.14 13.63 -12.47
CA GLY A 217 7.96 12.76 -13.63
C GLY A 217 8.76 11.46 -13.58
N GLN A 218 9.24 11.08 -12.40
CA GLN A 218 9.75 9.73 -12.20
C GLN A 218 8.77 8.98 -11.31
N ASP A 219 8.16 7.93 -11.83
CA ASP A 219 7.49 6.98 -10.96
C ASP A 219 8.55 6.30 -10.09
N THR A 220 8.52 6.59 -8.80
CA THR A 220 9.48 6.05 -7.83
C THR A 220 9.06 4.69 -7.27
N LEU A 221 7.83 4.26 -7.58
CA LEU A 221 7.29 2.95 -7.25
C LEU A 221 7.42 1.98 -8.42
N ALA A 222 7.62 2.49 -9.63
CA ALA A 222 7.82 1.67 -10.82
C ALA A 222 8.91 0.61 -10.63
N GLY A 223 8.59 -0.62 -11.02
CA GLY A 223 9.45 -1.79 -10.92
C GLY A 223 9.34 -2.54 -9.58
N TYR A 224 8.77 -1.93 -8.54
CA TYR A 224 8.48 -2.64 -7.29
C TYR A 224 7.18 -3.45 -7.40
N ASN A 225 7.07 -4.45 -6.53
CA ASN A 225 5.84 -5.20 -6.35
C ASN A 225 5.18 -4.87 -5.01
N VAL A 226 3.95 -5.33 -4.87
CA VAL A 226 3.18 -5.40 -3.62
C VAL A 226 2.43 -6.72 -3.54
N ASN A 227 1.97 -7.06 -2.35
CA ASN A 227 1.06 -8.16 -2.13
C ASN A 227 -0.38 -7.68 -2.12
N SER A 228 -1.21 -8.22 -3.01
CA SER A 228 -2.60 -7.80 -3.17
C SER A 228 -3.58 -8.88 -2.75
N VAL A 229 -4.68 -8.46 -2.12
CA VAL A 229 -5.92 -9.25 -2.07
C VAL A 229 -6.97 -8.55 -2.92
N ALA A 230 -7.80 -9.33 -3.61
CA ALA A 230 -8.87 -8.79 -4.44
C ALA A 230 -10.15 -9.61 -4.31
N LEU A 231 -11.29 -8.91 -4.35
CA LEU A 231 -12.63 -9.50 -4.44
C LEU A 231 -13.43 -8.84 -5.56
N GLN A 232 -14.16 -9.65 -6.33
CA GLN A 232 -15.25 -9.19 -7.18
C GLN A 232 -16.56 -9.67 -6.56
N ILE A 233 -17.38 -8.78 -6.02
CA ILE A 233 -18.55 -9.13 -5.19
C ILE A 233 -19.83 -8.52 -5.78
N PRO A 234 -20.95 -9.26 -5.84
CA PRO A 234 -22.25 -8.70 -6.24
C PRO A 234 -22.64 -7.49 -5.39
N LYS A 235 -23.11 -6.41 -6.03
CA LYS A 235 -23.50 -5.15 -5.36
C LYS A 235 -24.50 -5.37 -4.22
N LYS A 236 -25.42 -6.33 -4.37
CA LYS A 236 -26.41 -6.71 -3.35
C LYS A 236 -25.81 -7.29 -2.06
N GLN A 237 -24.57 -7.78 -2.08
CA GLN A 237 -23.92 -8.26 -0.84
C GLN A 237 -23.28 -7.10 -0.05
N LEU A 238 -23.05 -5.96 -0.70
CA LEU A 238 -22.46 -4.77 -0.08
C LEU A 238 -23.53 -3.77 0.37
N ALA A 239 -24.61 -3.64 -0.41
CA ALA A 239 -25.66 -2.68 -0.17
C ALA A 239 -26.45 -2.93 1.13
N LEU A 240 -26.83 -1.84 1.80
CA LEU A 240 -27.72 -1.89 2.96
C LEU A 240 -29.00 -2.65 2.62
N ARG A 241 -29.36 -3.60 3.48
CA ARG A 241 -30.51 -4.52 3.33
C ARG A 241 -30.50 -5.32 2.03
N GLY A 242 -29.32 -5.50 1.44
CA GLY A 242 -29.12 -6.25 0.21
C GLY A 242 -29.76 -5.63 -1.03
N ASN A 243 -30.02 -4.32 -1.01
CA ASN A 243 -30.74 -3.62 -2.09
C ASN A 243 -29.93 -2.44 -2.65
N ALA A 244 -29.10 -2.72 -3.65
CA ALA A 244 -28.24 -1.71 -4.27
C ALA A 244 -28.98 -0.63 -5.06
N SER A 245 -30.23 -0.86 -5.49
CA SER A 245 -31.00 0.17 -6.21
C SER A 245 -31.63 1.19 -5.25
N ARG A 246 -31.88 0.81 -3.99
CA ARG A 246 -32.33 1.72 -2.93
C ARG A 246 -31.17 2.33 -2.14
N ASN A 247 -30.10 1.56 -1.95
CA ASN A 247 -28.96 1.92 -1.12
C ASN A 247 -27.65 1.71 -1.91
N PRO A 248 -27.36 2.59 -2.88
CA PRO A 248 -26.24 2.38 -3.81
C PRO A 248 -24.88 2.78 -3.24
N VAL A 249 -24.82 3.50 -2.12
CA VAL A 249 -23.58 4.04 -1.56
C VAL A 249 -23.04 3.13 -0.46
N VAL A 250 -21.72 2.92 -0.50
CA VAL A 250 -20.94 2.24 0.54
C VAL A 250 -19.65 3.01 0.82
N GLY A 251 -19.20 2.99 2.07
CA GLY A 251 -17.87 3.40 2.49
C GLY A 251 -16.97 2.17 2.62
N ILE A 252 -15.71 2.29 2.18
CA ILE A 252 -14.74 1.19 2.17
C ILE A 252 -13.43 1.63 2.81
N TRP A 253 -12.82 0.75 3.59
CA TRP A 253 -11.43 0.88 4.03
C TRP A 253 -10.80 -0.49 4.24
N SER A 254 -9.48 -0.58 4.10
CA SER A 254 -8.71 -1.79 4.42
C SER A 254 -7.99 -1.63 5.75
N THR A 255 -7.76 -2.76 6.45
CA THR A 255 -7.02 -2.75 7.72
C THR A 255 -6.16 -3.99 7.90
N THR A 256 -5.10 -3.85 8.68
CA THR A 256 -4.37 -4.99 9.25
C THR A 256 -4.70 -5.09 10.73
N ASP A 257 -5.06 -6.28 11.20
CA ASP A 257 -5.07 -6.59 12.63
C ASP A 257 -3.93 -7.53 13.02
N ARG A 258 -3.31 -7.25 14.17
CA ARG A 258 -2.28 -8.08 14.79
C ARG A 258 -2.69 -8.46 16.21
N LYS A 259 -2.19 -9.58 16.71
CA LYS A 259 -2.14 -9.83 18.16
C LYS A 259 -0.91 -9.12 18.72
N GLY A 260 -0.96 -8.68 19.98
CA GLY A 260 0.20 -8.04 20.60
C GLY A 260 1.37 -9.02 20.73
N VAL A 261 2.59 -8.50 20.68
CA VAL A 261 3.81 -9.31 20.84
C VAL A 261 3.83 -9.90 22.24
N GLN A 262 3.93 -11.22 22.33
CA GLN A 262 4.12 -11.89 23.61
C GLN A 262 5.60 -11.79 24.00
N ILE A 263 5.90 -11.01 25.03
CA ILE A 263 7.23 -11.00 25.65
C ILE A 263 7.33 -12.27 26.51
N SER A 264 8.37 -13.09 26.28
CA SER A 264 8.51 -14.44 26.83
C SER A 264 8.33 -14.54 28.36
N ASP A 265 8.64 -13.46 29.07
CA ASP A 265 8.64 -13.42 30.55
C ASP A 265 7.41 -12.71 31.14
N SER A 266 6.49 -12.24 30.29
CA SER A 266 5.25 -11.59 30.72
C SER A 266 4.15 -12.64 30.92
N ARG A 267 3.54 -12.65 32.12
CA ARG A 267 2.31 -13.41 32.40
C ARG A 267 1.09 -12.86 31.63
N THR A 268 1.22 -11.74 30.92
CA THR A 268 0.15 -11.11 30.17
C THR A 268 0.09 -11.69 28.77
N ARG A 269 -0.90 -12.54 28.48
CA ARG A 269 -1.20 -12.96 27.11
C ARG A 269 -1.85 -11.79 26.36
N HIS A 270 -1.23 -11.39 25.25
CA HIS A 270 -1.82 -10.43 24.31
C HIS A 270 -2.54 -11.19 23.19
N ASP A 271 -3.66 -11.83 23.51
CA ASP A 271 -4.41 -12.69 22.57
C ASP A 271 -5.49 -11.96 21.76
N LYS A 272 -5.78 -10.70 22.11
CA LYS A 272 -6.75 -9.85 21.41
C LYS A 272 -6.17 -9.29 20.12
N TRP A 273 -6.94 -9.39 19.04
CA TRP A 273 -6.67 -8.71 17.78
C TRP A 273 -6.85 -7.21 17.95
N ARG A 274 -5.91 -6.44 17.41
CA ARG A 274 -5.92 -4.98 17.37
C ARG A 274 -5.59 -4.53 15.97
N GLN A 275 -6.33 -3.54 15.50
CA GLN A 275 -5.99 -2.84 14.26
C GLN A 275 -4.65 -2.11 14.46
N VAL A 276 -3.75 -2.26 13.50
CA VAL A 276 -2.43 -1.63 13.52
C VAL A 276 -2.17 -0.76 12.29
N SER A 277 -2.89 -0.99 11.19
CA SER A 277 -2.88 -0.16 9.99
C SER A 277 -4.29 -0.03 9.42
N ARG A 278 -4.59 1.11 8.78
CA ARG A 278 -5.85 1.39 8.08
C ARG A 278 -5.59 2.33 6.90
N LEU A 279 -6.25 2.08 5.77
CA LEU A 279 -6.38 3.03 4.67
C LEU A 279 -7.81 3.11 4.13
N GLY A 280 -8.28 4.34 3.89
CA GLY A 280 -9.54 4.68 3.24
C GLY A 280 -9.28 5.48 1.97
N ASN A 281 -9.57 6.78 1.97
CA ASN A 281 -9.20 7.67 0.87
C ASN A 281 -7.68 7.72 0.71
N PRO A 282 -7.19 7.74 -0.55
CA PRO A 282 -5.78 7.96 -0.81
C PRO A 282 -5.34 9.32 -0.28
N LEU A 283 -4.07 9.41 0.12
CA LEU A 283 -3.37 10.65 0.51
C LEU A 283 -3.84 11.30 1.83
N VAL A 284 -4.91 10.82 2.47
CA VAL A 284 -5.35 11.40 3.76
C VAL A 284 -4.29 11.18 4.83
N ASN A 285 -3.78 9.97 4.98
CA ASN A 285 -2.78 9.70 6.02
C ASN A 285 -1.40 10.32 5.68
N GLU A 286 -1.14 10.55 4.40
CA GLU A 286 0.12 11.02 3.85
C GLU A 286 0.26 12.53 4.02
N VAL A 287 -0.73 13.31 3.55
CA VAL A 287 -0.66 14.77 3.41
C VAL A 287 -1.78 15.56 4.11
N VAL A 288 -2.77 14.88 4.71
CA VAL A 288 -3.81 15.55 5.52
C VAL A 288 -3.57 15.35 7.02
N VAL A 289 -3.33 14.12 7.47
CA VAL A 289 -3.09 13.79 8.87
C VAL A 289 -1.72 14.32 9.32
N PRO A 290 -1.66 15.19 10.34
CA PRO A 290 -0.38 15.65 10.87
C PRO A 290 0.45 14.49 11.45
N LEU A 291 1.77 14.55 11.30
CA LEU A 291 2.70 13.48 11.71
C LEU A 291 2.44 12.93 13.12
N LYS A 292 2.24 13.80 14.11
CA LYS A 292 1.98 13.41 15.52
C LYS A 292 0.69 12.58 15.73
N TYR A 293 -0.18 12.50 14.74
CA TYR A 293 -1.46 11.80 14.82
C TYR A 293 -1.55 10.57 13.91
N LYS A 294 -0.53 10.28 13.09
CA LYS A 294 -0.57 9.17 12.13
C LYS A 294 -0.73 7.80 12.80
N ASP A 295 0.08 7.48 13.81
CA ASP A 295 -0.06 6.22 14.56
C ASP A 295 -1.45 6.08 15.19
N ALA A 296 -1.98 7.17 15.77
CA ALA A 296 -3.32 7.16 16.34
C ALA A 296 -4.37 6.90 15.26
N PHE A 297 -4.33 7.62 14.14
CA PHE A 297 -5.24 7.47 13.01
C PHE A 297 -5.30 6.04 12.46
N ASN A 298 -4.14 5.37 12.33
CA ASN A 298 -4.03 3.98 11.89
C ASN A 298 -4.74 2.98 12.82
N THR A 299 -4.84 3.30 14.12
CA THR A 299 -5.49 2.43 15.12
C THR A 299 -6.97 2.70 15.34
N LEU A 300 -7.50 3.81 14.80
CA LEU A 300 -8.90 4.21 14.97
C LEU A 300 -9.82 3.56 13.94
N ASN A 301 -11.08 3.37 14.34
CA ASN A 301 -12.16 3.09 13.39
C ASN A 301 -12.75 4.41 12.84
N PRO A 302 -13.32 4.40 11.62
CA PRO A 302 -13.85 5.62 11.01
C PRO A 302 -14.92 6.36 11.85
N ASP A 303 -15.74 5.65 12.62
CA ASP A 303 -16.75 6.24 13.53
C ASP A 303 -16.15 7.17 14.61
N GLN A 304 -14.85 7.05 14.85
CA GLN A 304 -14.11 7.83 15.83
C GLN A 304 -13.39 9.04 15.21
N ASP A 305 -13.24 9.12 13.88
CA ASP A 305 -12.41 10.14 13.22
C ASP A 305 -12.86 11.56 13.57
N ARG A 306 -14.17 11.81 13.57
CA ARG A 306 -14.77 13.09 13.95
C ARG A 306 -14.42 13.57 15.37
N THR A 307 -13.99 12.66 16.24
CA THR A 307 -13.61 12.99 17.61
C THR A 307 -12.17 13.52 17.71
N VAL A 308 -11.34 13.22 16.70
CA VAL A 308 -9.96 13.72 16.59
C VAL A 308 -9.95 15.11 15.97
N LYS A 309 -10.46 16.09 16.71
CA LYS A 309 -10.61 17.49 16.25
C LYS A 309 -9.38 18.07 15.54
N PRO A 310 -8.13 17.81 15.99
CA PRO A 310 -6.95 18.32 15.29
C PRO A 310 -6.76 17.78 13.87
N VAL A 311 -7.17 16.53 13.61
CA VAL A 311 -7.12 15.93 12.27
C VAL A 311 -8.26 16.48 11.41
N VAL A 312 -9.48 16.51 11.95
CA VAL A 312 -10.66 17.08 11.27
C VAL A 312 -10.39 18.54 10.86
N ALA A 313 -9.76 19.33 11.72
CA ALA A 313 -9.41 20.72 11.42
C ALA A 313 -8.49 20.85 10.19
N LYS A 314 -7.65 19.85 9.89
CA LYS A 314 -6.78 19.86 8.70
C LYS A 314 -7.49 19.50 7.40
N VAL A 315 -8.69 18.94 7.47
CA VAL A 315 -9.56 18.83 6.29
C VAL A 315 -10.11 20.21 5.91
N TYR A 316 -10.56 21.00 6.89
CA TYR A 316 -11.13 22.33 6.66
C TYR A 316 -10.08 23.43 6.45
N ASP A 317 -8.89 23.26 7.01
CA ASP A 317 -7.74 24.16 6.90
C ASP A 317 -6.47 23.37 6.53
N PRO A 318 -6.35 22.92 5.27
CA PRO A 318 -5.28 22.03 4.83
C PRO A 318 -3.90 22.69 4.85
N ILE A 319 -2.88 21.88 5.14
CA ILE A 319 -1.49 22.33 5.20
C ILE A 319 -0.92 22.52 3.78
N LEU A 320 -1.22 21.59 2.88
CA LEU A 320 -0.61 21.50 1.55
C LEU A 320 -0.78 22.78 0.71
N PRO A 321 -1.98 23.40 0.59
CA PRO A 321 -2.10 24.61 -0.23
C PRO A 321 -1.32 25.81 0.28
N LYS A 322 -1.14 25.93 1.60
CA LYS A 322 -0.30 26.97 2.20
C LYS A 322 1.18 26.77 1.87
N LEU A 323 1.63 25.51 1.79
CA LEU A 323 2.98 25.18 1.37
C LEU A 323 3.18 25.48 -0.12
N ILE A 324 2.24 25.09 -0.97
CA ILE A 324 2.29 25.36 -2.41
C ILE A 324 2.32 26.89 -2.66
N GLN A 325 1.49 27.68 -1.97
CA GLN A 325 1.54 29.14 -2.06
C GLN A 325 2.92 29.68 -1.65
N LYS A 326 3.49 29.17 -0.56
CA LYS A 326 4.79 29.63 -0.07
C LYS A 326 5.93 29.32 -1.05
N VAL A 327 5.89 28.17 -1.72
CA VAL A 327 6.97 27.69 -2.59
C VAL A 327 6.82 28.20 -4.02
N TYR A 328 5.60 28.23 -4.58
CA TYR A 328 5.37 28.55 -6.01
C TYR A 328 4.54 29.81 -6.25
N GLY A 329 3.98 30.44 -5.20
CA GLY A 329 3.12 31.62 -5.34
C GLY A 329 1.72 31.32 -5.89
N VAL A 330 1.32 30.05 -6.04
CA VAL A 330 -0.06 29.67 -6.38
C VAL A 330 -0.97 30.01 -5.18
N PRO A 331 -1.97 30.89 -5.32
CA PRO A 331 -2.76 31.31 -4.17
C PRO A 331 -3.52 30.15 -3.52
N ALA A 332 -3.35 29.97 -2.21
CA ALA A 332 -4.09 28.99 -1.46
C ALA A 332 -5.60 29.36 -1.44
N PRO A 333 -6.51 28.42 -1.67
CA PRO A 333 -7.95 28.69 -1.63
C PRO A 333 -8.44 29.14 -0.26
N ALA A 334 -9.53 29.91 -0.24
CA ALA A 334 -10.13 30.38 0.99
C ALA A 334 -10.65 29.22 1.86
N VAL A 335 -10.42 29.34 3.17
CA VAL A 335 -10.94 28.43 4.20
C VAL A 335 -12.26 28.98 4.78
N PRO A 336 -13.15 28.13 5.31
CA PRO A 336 -13.06 26.67 5.44
C PRO A 336 -13.28 25.91 4.13
N ARG A 337 -12.51 24.84 3.92
CA ARG A 337 -12.59 23.93 2.77
C ARG A 337 -13.67 22.87 2.91
N ASN A 338 -14.92 23.33 2.83
CA ASN A 338 -16.10 22.46 2.92
C ASN A 338 -16.21 21.45 1.77
N ASP A 339 -15.61 21.73 0.63
CA ASP A 339 -15.49 20.82 -0.51
C ASP A 339 -14.59 19.62 -0.18
N LEU A 340 -13.47 19.85 0.52
CA LEU A 340 -12.61 18.75 1.01
C LEU A 340 -13.29 17.95 2.13
N ALA A 341 -14.12 18.59 2.95
CA ALA A 341 -14.94 17.88 3.92
C ALA A 341 -15.98 16.97 3.26
N GLU A 342 -16.57 17.39 2.14
CA GLU A 342 -17.42 16.51 1.33
C GLU A 342 -16.65 15.32 0.76
N ILE A 343 -15.45 15.55 0.21
CA ILE A 343 -14.63 14.47 -0.37
C ILE A 343 -14.19 13.47 0.70
N PHE A 344 -13.58 13.93 1.78
CA PHE A 344 -12.91 13.04 2.75
C PHE A 344 -13.81 12.57 3.90
N LEU A 345 -14.85 13.31 4.28
CA LEU A 345 -15.59 13.03 5.52
C LEU A 345 -17.05 12.64 5.33
N THR A 346 -17.80 13.28 4.44
CA THR A 346 -19.27 13.07 4.37
C THR A 346 -19.76 12.41 3.08
N GLY A 347 -18.92 12.39 2.05
CA GLY A 347 -19.32 12.11 0.68
C GLY A 347 -20.00 13.32 0.02
N ILE A 348 -20.05 13.28 -1.31
CA ILE A 348 -20.56 14.34 -2.18
C ILE A 348 -22.06 14.14 -2.42
N CYS A 349 -22.84 15.17 -2.08
CA CYS A 349 -24.25 15.22 -2.42
C CYS A 349 -24.72 16.65 -2.65
N LYS A 350 -25.75 16.83 -3.48
CA LYS A 350 -26.18 18.17 -3.96
C LYS A 350 -26.55 19.15 -2.83
N VAL A 351 -27.00 18.62 -1.70
CA VAL A 351 -27.41 19.40 -0.52
C VAL A 351 -26.47 19.24 0.68
N CYS A 352 -25.33 18.55 0.52
CA CYS A 352 -24.36 18.32 1.60
C CYS A 352 -23.40 19.51 1.76
N GLY A 353 -22.93 20.07 0.65
CA GLY A 353 -21.95 21.14 0.68
C GLY A 353 -21.81 21.87 -0.66
N PRO A 354 -20.64 22.46 -0.94
CA PRO A 354 -20.42 23.26 -2.16
C PRO A 354 -20.51 22.46 -3.46
N ILE A 355 -20.17 21.16 -3.48
CA ILE A 355 -20.16 20.35 -4.70
C ILE A 355 -21.60 19.96 -5.08
N LYS A 356 -22.12 20.51 -6.18
CA LYS A 356 -23.53 20.39 -6.57
C LYS A 356 -23.86 19.12 -7.37
N ALA A 357 -23.42 17.96 -6.88
CA ALA A 357 -23.66 16.66 -7.49
C ALA A 357 -24.14 15.63 -6.46
N ASP A 358 -25.04 14.73 -6.84
CA ASP A 358 -25.35 13.53 -6.04
C ASP A 358 -24.44 12.39 -6.49
N LEU A 359 -23.43 12.10 -5.67
CA LEU A 359 -22.43 11.09 -6.01
C LEU A 359 -22.41 10.02 -4.94
N ASN A 360 -21.67 10.17 -3.84
CA ASN A 360 -21.31 9.07 -2.96
C ASN A 360 -21.52 9.35 -1.46
N ALA A 361 -22.37 10.29 -1.08
CA ALA A 361 -22.76 10.45 0.33
C ALA A 361 -23.73 9.35 0.78
N HIS A 362 -23.52 8.72 1.94
CA HIS A 362 -24.44 7.71 2.49
C HIS A 362 -25.87 8.22 2.69
N ARG A 363 -26.04 9.54 2.81
CA ARG A 363 -27.34 10.22 2.85
C ARG A 363 -28.20 9.97 1.59
N LEU A 364 -27.60 9.49 0.50
CA LEU A 364 -28.28 9.06 -0.73
C LEU A 364 -28.89 7.65 -0.62
N ASN A 365 -28.53 6.86 0.39
CA ASN A 365 -29.18 5.58 0.67
C ASN A 365 -30.56 5.82 1.27
N LYS A 366 -31.61 5.33 0.60
CA LYS A 366 -33.01 5.57 0.98
C LYS A 366 -33.37 4.98 2.35
N ASP A 367 -32.69 3.92 2.75
CA ASP A 367 -32.98 3.17 3.97
C ASP A 367 -32.01 3.49 5.12
N ALA A 368 -31.01 4.36 4.89
CA ALA A 368 -30.07 4.79 5.93
C ALA A 368 -30.72 5.77 6.91
N ASN A 369 -30.36 5.67 8.19
CA ASN A 369 -30.86 6.58 9.22
C ASN A 369 -30.00 7.85 9.26
N LEU A 370 -30.54 8.96 8.76
CA LEU A 370 -29.83 10.23 8.65
C LEU A 370 -29.26 10.75 9.97
N ARG A 371 -29.82 10.37 11.13
CA ARG A 371 -29.32 10.78 12.45
C ARG A 371 -28.11 9.97 12.93
N GLN A 372 -27.85 8.83 12.32
CA GLN A 372 -26.72 7.95 12.64
C GLN A 372 -25.53 8.18 11.71
N ILE A 373 -25.75 8.85 10.57
CA ILE A 373 -24.67 9.18 9.66
C ILE A 373 -23.67 10.13 10.33
N VAL A 374 -22.39 9.78 10.30
CA VAL A 374 -21.31 10.57 10.88
C VAL A 374 -20.26 10.92 9.83
N PRO A 375 -19.54 12.05 10.00
CA PRO A 375 -18.32 12.30 9.23
C PRO A 375 -17.26 11.25 9.58
N ALA A 376 -16.73 10.57 8.56
CA ALA A 376 -15.78 9.46 8.70
C ALA A 376 -14.82 9.40 7.49
N GLU A 377 -13.56 9.04 7.72
CA GLU A 377 -12.58 8.86 6.66
C GLU A 377 -12.76 7.46 6.03
N GLU A 378 -13.30 7.42 4.82
CA GLU A 378 -13.65 6.21 4.07
C GLU A 378 -13.60 6.46 2.56
N LEU A 379 -13.13 5.48 1.79
CA LEU A 379 -13.26 5.49 0.34
C LEU A 379 -14.72 5.22 -0.04
N ARG A 380 -15.48 6.25 -0.42
CA ARG A 380 -16.92 6.13 -0.69
C ARG A 380 -17.21 5.86 -2.15
N LEU A 381 -17.95 4.78 -2.43
CA LEU A 381 -18.37 4.36 -3.77
C LEU A 381 -19.90 4.38 -3.88
N ASN A 382 -20.40 5.07 -4.90
CA ASN A 382 -21.74 4.88 -5.43
C ASN A 382 -21.73 3.80 -6.51
N MET A 383 -22.22 2.63 -6.14
CA MET A 383 -22.30 1.45 -6.98
C MET A 383 -23.33 1.59 -8.12
N ALA A 384 -24.20 2.60 -8.12
CA ALA A 384 -25.11 2.84 -9.23
C ALA A 384 -24.43 3.55 -10.42
N VAL A 385 -23.25 4.15 -10.21
CA VAL A 385 -22.49 4.74 -11.31
C VAL A 385 -21.88 3.63 -12.17
N ALA A 386 -22.17 3.68 -13.47
CA ALA A 386 -21.65 2.73 -14.45
C ALA A 386 -20.16 2.98 -14.72
N PRO A 387 -19.38 1.94 -15.07
CA PRO A 387 -17.99 2.13 -15.49
C PRO A 387 -17.89 3.06 -16.69
N THR A 388 -16.92 3.97 -16.65
CA THR A 388 -16.66 4.91 -17.76
C THR A 388 -15.90 4.22 -18.89
N ALA A 389 -16.41 4.34 -20.11
CA ALA A 389 -15.79 3.75 -21.29
C ALA A 389 -14.46 4.41 -21.70
N GLN A 390 -14.32 5.71 -21.41
CA GLN A 390 -13.12 6.51 -21.69
C GLN A 390 -12.71 7.26 -20.41
N PRO A 391 -11.98 6.61 -19.49
CA PRO A 391 -11.54 7.21 -18.24
C PRO A 391 -10.84 8.55 -18.45
N GLN A 392 -11.18 9.54 -17.65
CA GLN A 392 -10.54 10.86 -17.67
C GLN A 392 -9.50 10.95 -16.55
N ARG A 393 -8.34 11.56 -16.85
CA ARG A 393 -7.22 11.71 -15.89
C ARG A 393 -7.66 12.33 -14.56
N TYR A 394 -8.46 13.40 -14.60
CA TYR A 394 -8.92 14.09 -13.40
C TYR A 394 -10.23 13.54 -12.79
N GLY A 395 -10.66 12.34 -13.20
CA GLY A 395 -11.84 11.68 -12.64
C GLY A 395 -13.07 12.59 -12.61
N VAL A 396 -13.68 12.72 -11.44
CA VAL A 396 -14.90 13.51 -11.24
C VAL A 396 -14.70 14.99 -11.60
N LEU A 397 -13.51 15.56 -11.40
CA LEU A 397 -13.21 16.96 -11.76
C LEU A 397 -13.27 17.20 -13.28
N ALA A 398 -13.10 16.15 -14.08
CA ALA A 398 -13.26 16.17 -15.54
C ALA A 398 -14.61 15.60 -16.01
N GLY A 399 -15.57 15.39 -15.10
CA GLY A 399 -16.90 14.85 -15.41
C GLY A 399 -16.97 13.32 -15.51
N ASP A 400 -15.88 12.60 -15.24
CA ASP A 400 -15.86 11.15 -15.14
C ASP A 400 -16.32 10.70 -13.75
N LEU A 401 -17.63 10.50 -13.60
CA LEU A 401 -18.25 10.14 -12.32
C LEU A 401 -17.85 8.75 -11.79
N ALA A 402 -17.24 7.89 -12.60
CA ALA A 402 -16.77 6.57 -12.15
C ALA A 402 -15.32 6.60 -11.62
N GLY A 403 -14.60 7.71 -11.81
CA GLY A 403 -13.28 7.92 -11.25
C GLY A 403 -13.32 8.48 -9.83
N PHE A 404 -12.14 8.56 -9.21
CA PHE A 404 -11.95 9.19 -7.90
C PHE A 404 -12.51 10.64 -7.88
N PRO A 405 -13.22 11.06 -6.80
CA PRO A 405 -13.45 10.35 -5.55
C PRO A 405 -14.70 9.47 -5.44
N ASN A 406 -15.30 8.99 -6.54
CA ASN A 406 -16.37 7.98 -6.47
C ASN A 406 -15.82 6.56 -6.45
N GLY A 407 -15.35 6.13 -5.28
CA GLY A 407 -14.43 5.00 -5.19
C GLY A 407 -13.09 5.38 -5.82
N ARG A 408 -12.34 4.37 -6.24
CA ARG A 408 -11.02 4.53 -6.88
C ARG A 408 -10.74 3.35 -7.79
N ARG A 409 -10.44 3.62 -9.06
CA ARG A 409 -9.93 2.65 -10.04
C ARG A 409 -8.42 2.51 -9.91
N LEU A 410 -7.86 1.38 -10.37
CA LEU A 410 -6.40 1.20 -10.43
C LEU A 410 -5.72 2.27 -11.30
N THR A 411 -6.43 2.79 -12.32
CA THR A 411 -5.93 3.80 -13.27
C THR A 411 -6.15 5.25 -12.83
N ASP A 412 -6.78 5.50 -11.69
CA ASP A 412 -7.05 6.87 -11.26
C ASP A 412 -5.75 7.55 -10.82
N ASP A 413 -5.44 8.69 -11.45
CA ASP A 413 -4.30 9.55 -11.12
C ASP A 413 -4.63 10.37 -9.86
N VAL A 414 -4.61 9.67 -8.72
CA VAL A 414 -5.07 10.22 -7.44
C VAL A 414 -4.18 11.34 -6.93
N ILE A 415 -2.90 11.38 -7.33
CA ILE A 415 -1.98 12.48 -7.00
C ILE A 415 -2.50 13.76 -7.64
N ASP A 416 -2.73 13.75 -8.96
CA ASP A 416 -3.19 14.92 -9.68
C ASP A 416 -4.60 15.35 -9.32
N ILE A 417 -5.53 14.38 -9.19
CA ILE A 417 -6.90 14.67 -8.80
C ILE A 417 -6.91 15.35 -7.43
N SER A 418 -6.14 14.81 -6.48
CA SER A 418 -6.07 15.36 -5.12
C SER A 418 -5.39 16.71 -5.10
N LEU A 419 -4.31 16.91 -5.86
CA LEU A 419 -3.62 18.20 -5.99
C LEU A 419 -4.57 19.30 -6.51
N GLN A 420 -5.32 19.00 -7.57
CA GLN A 420 -6.33 19.91 -8.12
C GLN A 420 -7.44 20.19 -7.10
N ALA A 421 -7.95 19.15 -6.42
CA ALA A 421 -8.98 19.30 -5.41
C ALA A 421 -8.51 20.18 -4.24
N VAL A 422 -7.34 19.91 -3.65
CA VAL A 422 -6.80 20.72 -2.54
C VAL A 422 -6.43 22.13 -2.96
N GLU A 423 -6.19 22.41 -4.24
CA GLU A 423 -5.97 23.76 -4.76
C GLU A 423 -7.25 24.44 -5.27
N GLY A 424 -8.41 23.90 -4.91
CA GLY A 424 -9.69 24.59 -5.01
C GLY A 424 -10.49 24.23 -6.26
N ALA A 425 -10.01 23.32 -7.11
CA ALA A 425 -10.78 22.89 -8.28
C ALA A 425 -12.13 22.25 -7.89
N ALA A 426 -12.18 21.53 -6.77
CA ALA A 426 -13.43 20.97 -6.26
C ALA A 426 -14.40 22.05 -5.76
N GLN A 427 -13.89 23.18 -5.26
CA GLN A 427 -14.70 24.31 -4.79
C GLN A 427 -15.23 25.15 -5.97
N THR A 428 -14.41 25.37 -7.00
CA THR A 428 -14.71 26.28 -8.11
C THR A 428 -15.30 25.56 -9.33
N GLY A 429 -15.14 24.25 -9.42
CA GLY A 429 -15.43 23.46 -10.61
C GLY A 429 -14.46 23.69 -11.77
N THR A 430 -13.33 24.38 -11.54
CA THR A 430 -12.34 24.73 -12.57
C THR A 430 -10.95 24.25 -12.15
N LEU A 431 -10.25 23.54 -13.04
CA LEU A 431 -8.87 23.11 -12.80
C LEU A 431 -7.94 24.32 -12.63
N VAL A 432 -6.95 24.17 -11.75
CA VAL A 432 -5.90 25.16 -11.48
C VAL A 432 -4.82 25.03 -12.56
N PRO A 433 -4.70 25.99 -13.51
CA PRO A 433 -3.82 25.82 -14.66
C PRO A 433 -2.34 25.71 -14.29
N ALA A 434 -1.92 26.39 -13.22
CA ALA A 434 -0.54 26.35 -12.72
C ALA A 434 -0.08 24.93 -12.30
N LEU A 435 -1.03 24.02 -12.05
CA LEU A 435 -0.78 22.67 -11.56
C LEU A 435 -1.36 21.59 -12.50
N ALA A 436 -1.70 21.95 -13.74
CA ALA A 436 -2.24 21.01 -14.72
C ALA A 436 -1.25 19.87 -15.06
N ASP A 437 0.05 20.14 -14.97
CA ASP A 437 1.09 19.14 -15.22
C ASP A 437 1.27 18.12 -14.08
N GLY A 438 0.65 18.33 -12.91
CA GLY A 438 0.59 17.30 -11.87
C GLY A 438 1.92 16.94 -11.21
N ASP A 439 2.16 15.64 -11.00
CA ASP A 439 3.50 15.09 -10.72
C ASP A 439 4.20 14.55 -11.99
N LYS A 440 3.54 14.64 -13.16
CA LYS A 440 3.93 14.08 -14.47
C LYS A 440 4.00 12.55 -14.52
N VAL A 441 3.43 11.86 -13.54
CA VAL A 441 3.30 10.39 -13.50
C VAL A 441 1.81 10.06 -13.62
N ASN A 442 1.34 9.89 -14.86
CA ASN A 442 -0.11 9.86 -15.13
C ASN A 442 -0.68 8.44 -15.30
N ALA A 443 0.17 7.43 -15.24
CA ALA A 443 -0.19 6.05 -15.45
C ALA A 443 0.88 5.13 -14.88
N ASN A 444 0.42 3.95 -14.49
CA ASN A 444 1.26 2.81 -14.16
C ASN A 444 2.13 2.37 -15.35
N GLU A 445 3.35 1.93 -15.08
CA GLU A 445 4.30 1.48 -16.11
C GLU A 445 3.90 0.16 -16.75
N VAL A 446 3.12 -0.67 -16.05
CA VAL A 446 2.54 -1.90 -16.58
C VAL A 446 1.04 -1.73 -16.82
N PRO A 447 0.53 -2.01 -18.03
CA PRO A 447 -0.91 -1.99 -18.27
C PRO A 447 -1.66 -2.99 -17.39
N PHE A 448 -2.76 -2.52 -16.79
CA PHE A 448 -3.67 -3.38 -16.04
C PHE A 448 -4.44 -4.35 -16.95
N GLY A 449 -4.84 -5.49 -16.40
CA GLY A 449 -5.70 -6.46 -17.05
C GLY A 449 -7.14 -5.96 -17.21
N THR A 450 -7.85 -6.49 -18.20
CA THR A 450 -9.23 -6.09 -18.54
C THR A 450 -10.31 -6.90 -17.83
N SER A 451 -9.92 -7.90 -17.03
CA SER A 451 -10.81 -8.76 -16.25
C SER A 451 -10.23 -9.02 -14.88
N PHE A 452 -11.07 -9.43 -13.93
CA PHE A 452 -10.64 -9.73 -12.56
C PHE A 452 -9.41 -10.68 -12.52
N PRO A 453 -8.35 -10.35 -11.75
CA PRO A 453 -8.26 -9.32 -10.71
C PRO A 453 -7.79 -7.94 -11.19
N TYR A 454 -7.68 -7.70 -12.50
CA TYR A 454 -7.21 -6.46 -13.18
C TYR A 454 -5.78 -6.02 -12.87
N LEU A 455 -5.23 -6.40 -11.73
CA LEU A 455 -3.85 -6.12 -11.33
C LEU A 455 -2.85 -6.66 -12.36
N ALA A 456 -1.84 -5.85 -12.67
CA ALA A 456 -0.71 -6.23 -13.52
C ALA A 456 0.09 -7.40 -12.93
N LEU A 457 0.89 -8.06 -13.78
CA LEU A 457 1.78 -9.12 -13.31
C LEU A 457 2.98 -8.51 -12.58
N PRO A 458 3.44 -9.13 -11.48
CA PRO A 458 4.61 -8.65 -10.76
C PRO A 458 5.87 -8.67 -11.62
N HIS A 459 6.75 -7.70 -11.37
CA HIS A 459 8.07 -7.58 -11.95
C HIS A 459 9.00 -8.73 -11.54
N THR A 460 10.05 -8.93 -12.33
CA THR A 460 11.17 -9.85 -12.03
C THR A 460 12.53 -9.19 -12.22
N LYS A 461 12.55 -7.93 -12.67
CA LYS A 461 13.78 -7.18 -12.92
C LYS A 461 14.09 -6.36 -11.69
N SER A 462 15.37 -6.19 -11.38
CA SER A 462 15.74 -5.34 -10.25
C SER A 462 15.36 -3.90 -10.53
N VAL A 463 14.91 -3.18 -9.51
CA VAL A 463 14.74 -1.71 -9.59
C VAL A 463 16.10 -1.01 -9.57
N ASN A 464 17.12 -1.66 -8.99
CA ASN A 464 18.49 -1.14 -8.89
C ASN A 464 19.40 -1.86 -9.89
N SER A 465 19.90 -1.12 -10.88
CA SER A 465 20.98 -1.61 -11.74
C SER A 465 22.33 -1.38 -11.04
N GLY A 466 22.87 -2.44 -10.42
CA GLY A 466 24.25 -2.43 -9.96
C GLY A 466 25.23 -2.21 -11.13
N PRO A 467 26.52 -1.92 -10.85
CA PRO A 467 27.53 -1.85 -11.90
C PRO A 467 27.48 -3.14 -12.72
N VAL A 468 27.18 -3.02 -14.01
CA VAL A 468 27.31 -4.16 -14.92
C VAL A 468 28.76 -4.60 -14.80
N GLY A 469 28.98 -5.87 -14.40
CA GLY A 469 30.32 -6.43 -14.33
C GLY A 469 31.00 -6.18 -15.67
N ASP A 470 31.95 -5.26 -15.68
CA ASP A 470 32.61 -4.76 -16.87
C ASP A 470 33.35 -5.95 -17.51
N GLN A 471 32.77 -6.55 -18.55
CA GLN A 471 33.49 -7.52 -19.40
C GLN A 471 34.62 -6.83 -20.20
N THR A 472 34.89 -5.55 -19.95
CA THR A 472 35.89 -4.75 -20.65
C THR A 472 36.84 -4.01 -19.71
N ARG A 473 37.38 -4.69 -18.68
CA ARG A 473 38.68 -4.30 -18.06
C ARG A 473 39.60 -5.49 -17.79
N GLN A 474 39.85 -6.30 -18.83
CA GLN A 474 41.11 -7.05 -18.95
C GLN A 474 41.92 -6.51 -20.13
N SER A 475 42.29 -5.22 -20.09
CA SER A 475 43.29 -4.71 -21.03
C SER A 475 43.97 -3.44 -20.53
N ALA A 476 44.64 -3.53 -19.37
CA ALA A 476 45.66 -2.55 -18.99
C ALA A 476 46.61 -3.11 -17.92
N LEU A 477 47.15 -4.30 -18.14
CA LEU A 477 48.39 -4.73 -17.49
C LEU A 477 49.20 -5.49 -18.54
N ARG A 478 49.79 -4.72 -19.46
CA ARG A 478 50.91 -5.19 -20.26
C ARG A 478 52.06 -5.46 -19.30
N THR A 479 52.31 -6.75 -19.13
CA THR A 479 53.58 -7.39 -18.78
C THR A 479 54.81 -6.50 -18.87
N SER A 480 55.49 -6.33 -17.73
CA SER A 480 56.95 -6.31 -17.68
C SER A 480 57.41 -7.12 -16.46
N GLY A 481 58.22 -8.14 -16.71
CA GLY A 481 59.15 -8.68 -15.70
C GLY A 481 58.72 -9.87 -14.84
N VAL A 482 58.70 -11.06 -15.44
CA VAL A 482 59.39 -12.29 -14.98
C VAL A 482 59.13 -12.87 -13.56
N ALA A 483 58.70 -14.14 -13.59
CA ALA A 483 58.96 -15.27 -12.68
C ALA A 483 57.97 -15.56 -11.53
N GLY A 484 57.45 -16.80 -11.54
CA GLY A 484 57.20 -17.56 -10.31
C GLY A 484 55.82 -18.22 -10.16
N VAL A 485 55.62 -19.34 -10.86
CA VAL A 485 55.00 -20.60 -10.38
C VAL A 485 53.87 -20.54 -9.33
N GLY A 486 52.70 -21.10 -9.65
CA GLY A 486 51.93 -21.88 -8.65
C GLY A 486 50.40 -21.93 -8.78
N ALA A 487 49.91 -23.07 -9.28
CA ALA A 487 48.65 -23.78 -8.93
C ALA A 487 47.29 -23.04 -9.03
N LEU A 488 46.42 -23.41 -9.98
CA LEU A 488 45.43 -24.51 -9.88
C LEU A 488 44.55 -24.41 -8.62
N GLY A 489 43.31 -23.93 -8.80
CA GLY A 489 42.29 -23.88 -7.75
C GLY A 489 40.88 -23.90 -8.35
N SER A 490 40.54 -25.00 -9.03
CA SER A 490 39.17 -25.33 -9.41
C SER A 490 38.79 -26.64 -8.72
N LEU A 491 37.53 -26.72 -8.27
CA LEU A 491 36.78 -27.93 -7.94
C LEU A 491 37.15 -28.68 -6.63
N LEU A 492 36.28 -28.60 -5.60
CA LEU A 492 35.23 -29.60 -5.31
C LEU A 492 34.70 -29.53 -3.87
N LEU A 493 33.36 -29.50 -3.81
CA LEU A 493 32.42 -30.19 -2.92
C LEU A 493 33.02 -30.93 -1.70
N GLY A 494 32.46 -30.64 -0.53
CA GLY A 494 32.69 -31.40 0.69
C GLY A 494 32.06 -32.79 0.67
N ILE A 495 32.60 -33.68 1.52
CA ILE A 495 31.89 -34.70 2.30
C ILE A 495 32.70 -34.89 3.59
N GLY A 496 32.01 -34.98 4.72
CA GLY A 496 32.58 -35.07 6.06
C GLY A 496 33.21 -36.42 6.42
N GLY A 497 33.82 -36.48 7.61
CA GLY A 497 34.38 -37.70 8.17
C GLY A 497 35.00 -37.47 9.55
N TRP A 498 34.17 -37.57 10.58
CA TRP A 498 34.57 -37.59 11.99
C TRP A 498 35.16 -38.97 12.35
N ARG A 499 36.42 -39.07 12.80
CA ARG A 499 36.85 -39.84 13.99
C ARG A 499 38.38 -40.03 14.10
N LEU A 500 38.89 -39.52 15.23
CA LEU A 500 39.82 -40.14 16.20
C LEU A 500 41.14 -40.77 15.71
N ARG A 501 42.22 -40.05 16.07
CA ARG A 501 43.55 -40.52 16.48
C ARG A 501 43.57 -41.90 17.17
N ARG A 502 44.54 -42.74 16.76
CA ARG A 502 45.74 -43.18 17.53
C ARG A 502 46.53 -44.17 16.65
N ARG A 503 47.73 -43.78 16.18
CA ARG A 503 49.06 -44.12 16.71
C ARG A 503 49.48 -45.61 16.53
N ASN A 504 50.31 -45.83 15.51
CA ASN A 504 51.58 -46.58 15.52
C ASN A 504 51.71 -47.82 16.41
N SER A 505 51.90 -49.01 15.81
CA SER A 505 53.22 -49.59 15.48
C SER A 505 53.16 -51.12 15.41
N ALA A 506 54.03 -51.69 14.57
CA ALA A 506 54.47 -53.08 14.41
C ALA A 506 54.45 -53.91 15.73
N VAL A 507 54.24 -55.23 15.73
CA VAL A 507 54.71 -56.33 14.86
C VAL A 507 53.64 -57.40 14.76
#